data_AF-A0A3P8UYZ9-F1
#
_entry.id   AF-A0A3P8UYZ9-F1
#
_cell.length_a   1.000
_cell.length_b   1.000
_cell.length_c   1.000
_cell.angle_alpha   90.00
_cell.angle_beta   90.00
_cell.angle_gamma   90.00
#
_symmetry.space_group_name_H-M   'P 1'
#
loop_
_entity.id
_entity.type
_entity.pdbx_description
1 polymer ?
#
loop_
_entity_poly.entity_id
_entity_poly.type
_entity_poly.pdbx_seq_one_letter_code
_entity_poly.pdbx_strand_id
1 'polypeptide(L)'
;MSMSSSSSSSSSKREREQKKRLQHFLSDLALLGSLQGFKYFQPWLRGKEELLLTVVNEDLGWSSPGFLVSRASSSSFSSSGSDVSHSSSSPCCMDSGCSSPLPGEPGEPGEPGEPGEPGAPAESLSQTQGRRQTHNIREQSSEEHLLPASPSEREIAVPEVNCTLFLLAGYVKYGRPYAWIRSNHERLVNIGGTDSMVKDTPMKLKSITDWLSRGIRVWDMVSELVCLCTIPSPSNPFALDTRYIQSLPLHERFLVTGALLNFLEMYVVYGNKDEMYYDKVVEEVKPLRRLHVQALLELQRHRETLKSQSDGSPPPPNGTQK
;
A
#
# COMPACT_ATOMS: atom_id res chain seq x y z
N MET A 1 56.79 -2.41 13.08
CA MET A 1 55.54 -3.04 12.60
C MET A 1 54.38 -2.34 13.28
N SER A 2 53.59 -1.52 12.57
CA SER A 2 52.56 -0.68 13.21
C SER A 2 51.59 -0.01 12.20
N MET A 3 50.93 -0.81 11.36
CA MET A 3 49.81 -0.33 10.52
C MET A 3 48.68 -1.38 10.48
N SER A 4 47.74 -1.28 11.43
CA SER A 4 46.57 -2.19 11.50
C SER A 4 45.33 -1.55 12.14
N SER A 5 45.47 -0.48 12.94
CA SER A 5 44.41 0.06 13.80
C SER A 5 43.36 0.95 13.11
N SER A 6 43.59 1.34 11.85
CA SER A 6 42.81 2.41 11.17
C SER A 6 41.61 1.91 10.36
N SER A 7 41.52 0.62 10.07
CA SER A 7 40.47 0.02 9.23
C SER A 7 39.18 -0.29 10.00
N SER A 8 39.28 -0.81 11.21
CA SER A 8 38.12 -1.13 12.07
C SER A 8 37.34 0.13 12.50
N SER A 9 38.06 1.21 12.82
CA SER A 9 37.49 2.49 13.25
C SER A 9 36.88 3.33 12.11
N SER A 10 37.23 3.04 10.84
CA SER A 10 36.63 3.66 9.66
C SER A 10 35.43 2.86 9.13
N SER A 11 35.48 1.53 9.16
CA SER A 11 34.35 0.65 8.83
C SER A 11 33.14 0.91 9.75
N SER A 12 33.35 0.86 11.07
CA SER A 12 32.30 1.08 12.07
C SER A 12 31.69 2.50 12.04
N LYS A 13 32.41 3.51 11.55
CA LYS A 13 31.84 4.85 11.29
C LYS A 13 30.90 4.85 10.09
N ARG A 14 31.27 4.21 8.98
CA ARG A 14 30.42 4.09 7.78
C ARG A 14 29.14 3.33 8.06
N GLU A 15 29.23 2.22 8.81
CA GLU A 15 28.09 1.41 9.21
C GLU A 15 27.07 2.21 10.06
N ARG A 16 27.54 3.03 11.01
CA ARG A 16 26.69 3.90 11.83
C ARG A 16 25.99 4.98 11.00
N GLU A 17 26.69 5.62 10.08
CA GLU A 17 26.12 6.60 9.15
C GLU A 17 25.07 5.96 8.23
N GLN A 18 25.35 4.77 7.68
CA GLN A 18 24.40 4.01 6.87
C GLN A 18 23.13 3.64 7.67
N LYS A 19 23.28 3.17 8.91
CA LYS A 19 22.15 2.88 9.81
C LYS A 19 21.32 4.13 10.12
N LYS A 20 21.96 5.28 10.36
CA LYS A 20 21.27 6.57 10.56
C LYS A 20 20.49 7.01 9.32
N ARG A 21 21.08 6.91 8.12
CA ARG A 21 20.39 7.20 6.85
C ARG A 21 19.19 6.28 6.62
N LEU A 22 19.32 5.00 6.94
CA LEU A 22 18.20 4.06 6.85
C LEU A 22 17.08 4.44 7.83
N GLN A 23 17.39 4.83 9.07
CA GLN A 23 16.39 5.32 10.02
C GLN A 23 15.68 6.59 9.53
N HIS A 24 16.39 7.52 8.89
CA HIS A 24 15.76 8.68 8.25
C HIS A 24 14.81 8.24 7.12
N PHE A 25 15.28 7.37 6.21
CA PHE A 25 14.46 6.82 5.12
C PHE A 25 13.19 6.12 5.64
N LEU A 26 13.31 5.29 6.68
CA LEU A 26 12.17 4.60 7.29
C LEU A 26 11.19 5.57 7.98
N SER A 27 11.68 6.67 8.56
CA SER A 27 10.83 7.74 9.09
C SER A 27 10.07 8.46 7.98
N ASP A 28 10.71 8.74 6.84
CA ASP A 28 10.05 9.34 5.68
C ASP A 28 9.04 8.36 5.04
N LEU A 29 9.37 7.07 4.99
CA LEU A 29 8.54 5.97 4.47
C LEU A 29 7.24 5.84 5.29
N ALA A 30 7.35 5.86 6.62
CA ALA A 30 6.19 5.82 7.52
C ALA A 30 5.33 7.10 7.41
N LEU A 31 5.97 8.27 7.27
CA LEU A 31 5.27 9.54 7.09
C LEU A 31 4.49 9.55 5.77
N LEU A 32 5.15 9.26 4.64
CA LEU A 32 4.52 9.12 3.33
C LEU A 32 3.38 8.07 3.33
N GLY A 33 3.61 6.92 3.98
CA GLY A 33 2.65 5.83 4.10
C GLY A 33 1.38 6.13 4.89
N SER A 34 1.29 7.32 5.51
CA SER A 34 0.10 7.83 6.19
C SER A 34 -0.68 8.88 5.38
N LEU A 35 -0.22 9.25 4.19
CA LEU A 35 -0.80 10.30 3.35
C LEU A 35 -1.82 9.76 2.34
N GLN A 36 -2.81 10.58 2.00
CA GLN A 36 -3.81 10.31 0.97
C GLN A 36 -4.07 11.57 0.15
N GLY A 37 -4.59 11.43 -1.08
CA GLY A 37 -4.96 12.57 -1.94
C GLY A 37 -3.88 13.07 -2.91
N PHE A 38 -2.87 12.25 -3.22
CA PHE A 38 -2.05 12.46 -4.42
C PHE A 38 -2.80 11.97 -5.66
N LYS A 39 -2.58 12.64 -6.80
CA LYS A 39 -3.26 12.31 -8.07
C LYS A 39 -2.67 11.08 -8.77
N TYR A 40 -1.34 10.95 -8.79
CA TYR A 40 -0.64 9.95 -9.62
C TYR A 40 -0.23 8.67 -8.89
N PHE A 41 -0.34 8.65 -7.56
CA PHE A 41 -0.01 7.48 -6.76
C PHE A 41 -0.80 7.43 -5.47
N GLN A 42 -0.85 6.26 -4.85
CA GLN A 42 -1.38 6.05 -3.51
C GLN A 42 -0.38 5.23 -2.68
N PRO A 43 0.13 5.78 -1.55
CA PRO A 43 0.97 5.04 -0.63
C PRO A 43 0.10 4.27 0.38
N TRP A 44 0.55 3.09 0.82
CA TRP A 44 -0.07 2.30 1.89
C TRP A 44 1.01 1.65 2.76
N LEU A 45 1.09 2.05 4.03
CA LEU A 45 2.09 1.53 4.95
C LEU A 45 1.80 0.08 5.35
N ARG A 46 2.55 -0.86 4.79
CA ARG A 46 2.42 -2.30 5.05
C ARG A 46 3.04 -2.72 6.37
N GLY A 47 4.15 -2.08 6.74
CA GLY A 47 4.88 -2.39 7.96
C GLY A 47 5.95 -1.35 8.27
N LYS A 48 6.72 -1.58 9.34
CA LYS A 48 7.76 -0.63 9.80
C LYS A 48 8.92 -0.44 8.80
N GLU A 49 9.10 -1.39 7.89
CA GLU A 49 10.14 -1.38 6.87
C GLU A 49 9.59 -1.46 5.43
N GLU A 50 8.25 -1.46 5.25
CA GLU A 50 7.58 -1.78 3.99
C GLU A 50 6.43 -0.81 3.68
N LEU A 51 6.44 -0.26 2.46
CA LEU A 51 5.39 0.55 1.85
C LEU A 51 4.93 -0.10 0.55
N LEU A 52 3.63 -0.26 0.36
CA LEU A 52 3.08 -0.47 -0.98
C LEU A 52 2.78 0.89 -1.64
N LEU A 53 3.05 0.99 -2.93
CA LEU A 53 2.85 2.19 -3.72
C LEU A 53 2.11 1.82 -5.00
N THR A 54 0.83 2.17 -5.08
CA THR A 54 0.04 2.06 -6.33
C THR A 54 0.31 3.30 -7.17
N VAL A 55 0.62 3.16 -8.46
CA VAL A 55 0.97 4.27 -9.35
C VAL A 55 0.14 4.21 -10.63
N VAL A 56 -0.41 5.35 -11.04
CA VAL A 56 -1.31 5.47 -12.20
C VAL A 56 -0.54 5.34 -13.52
N ASN A 57 -1.05 4.51 -14.43
CA ASN A 57 -0.44 4.18 -15.71
C ASN A 57 -0.67 5.27 -16.78
N GLU A 58 -1.87 5.86 -16.80
CA GLU A 58 -2.32 6.81 -17.83
C GLU A 58 -3.24 7.86 -17.21
N ASP A 59 -3.02 9.15 -17.52
CA ASP A 59 -3.75 10.27 -16.91
C ASP A 59 -5.13 10.53 -17.55
N LEU A 60 -5.91 9.47 -17.78
CA LEU A 60 -7.23 9.52 -18.41
C LEU A 60 -8.35 10.03 -17.47
N GLY A 61 -8.03 10.98 -16.58
CA GLY A 61 -8.99 11.56 -15.64
C GLY A 61 -9.15 10.81 -14.32
N TRP A 62 -8.14 10.01 -13.92
CA TRP A 62 -8.07 9.33 -12.63
C TRP A 62 -8.52 10.23 -11.46
N SER A 63 -9.22 9.64 -10.49
CA SER A 63 -9.67 10.30 -9.27
C SER A 63 -9.31 9.38 -8.11
N SER A 64 -8.67 9.88 -7.06
CA SER A 64 -8.14 9.04 -5.98
C SER A 64 -9.26 8.19 -5.35
N PRO A 65 -9.19 6.84 -5.39
CA PRO A 65 -10.17 6.00 -4.73
C PRO A 65 -10.14 6.26 -3.23
N GLY A 66 -11.27 6.68 -2.64
CA GLY A 66 -11.34 7.00 -1.22
C GLY A 66 -11.36 5.76 -0.35
N PHE A 67 -10.18 5.16 -0.12
CA PHE A 67 -10.07 3.96 0.71
C PHE A 67 -10.46 4.24 2.17
N LEU A 68 -11.46 3.48 2.65
CA LEU A 68 -11.86 3.43 4.05
C LEU A 68 -10.69 2.90 4.89
N VAL A 69 -10.01 3.80 5.61
CA VAL A 69 -8.97 3.42 6.59
C VAL A 69 -9.61 2.49 7.64
N SER A 70 -8.89 1.43 8.02
CA SER A 70 -9.38 0.44 8.97
C SER A 70 -9.85 1.08 10.27
N ARG A 71 -11.09 0.75 10.69
CA ARG A 71 -11.77 1.28 11.89
C ARG A 71 -11.17 0.79 13.22
N ALA A 72 -9.93 0.28 13.20
CA ALA A 72 -9.23 -0.32 14.33
C ALA A 72 -8.95 0.66 15.48
N SER A 73 -8.92 1.97 15.20
CA SER A 73 -8.76 3.03 16.20
C SER A 73 -10.08 3.66 16.66
N SER A 74 -11.24 3.17 16.18
CA SER A 74 -12.56 3.77 16.44
C SER A 74 -13.24 3.23 17.70
N SER A 75 -12.52 3.17 18.82
CA SER A 75 -13.06 2.69 20.09
C SER A 75 -13.98 3.73 20.76
N SER A 76 -15.28 3.53 20.59
CA SER A 76 -16.35 3.91 21.53
C SER A 76 -16.52 5.40 21.90
N PHE A 77 -17.33 6.11 21.11
CA PHE A 77 -18.32 7.04 21.68
C PHE A 77 -19.72 6.58 21.28
N SER A 78 -20.44 6.00 22.23
CA SER A 78 -21.83 5.58 22.06
C SER A 78 -22.77 6.66 22.57
N SER A 79 -23.59 7.22 21.67
CA SER A 79 -24.70 8.11 22.02
C SER A 79 -25.93 7.69 21.21
N SER A 80 -26.89 7.05 21.87
CA SER A 80 -28.13 6.60 21.25
C SER A 80 -29.02 7.80 20.87
N GLY A 81 -29.60 7.75 19.67
CA GLY A 81 -30.61 8.69 19.18
C GLY A 81 -31.38 8.02 18.03
N SER A 82 -32.70 8.03 18.10
CA SER A 82 -33.58 7.25 17.23
C SER A 82 -34.16 8.07 16.06
N ASP A 83 -34.37 7.38 14.94
CA ASP A 83 -35.35 7.65 13.87
C ASP A 83 -35.38 9.03 13.16
N VAL A 84 -35.28 8.99 11.83
CA VAL A 84 -36.42 9.17 10.90
C VAL A 84 -36.01 8.64 9.51
N SER A 85 -36.91 7.94 8.83
CA SER A 85 -36.65 7.29 7.54
C SER A 85 -37.04 8.16 6.33
N HIS A 86 -36.26 8.08 5.24
CA HIS A 86 -36.76 8.29 3.88
C HIS A 86 -36.09 7.29 2.92
N SER A 87 -36.85 6.80 1.93
CA SER A 87 -36.55 5.56 1.20
C SER A 87 -36.23 5.79 -0.29
N SER A 88 -35.31 4.99 -0.83
CA SER A 88 -35.37 4.57 -2.24
C SER A 88 -34.65 3.23 -2.50
N SER A 89 -35.44 2.24 -2.95
CA SER A 89 -35.06 1.11 -3.83
C SER A 89 -33.73 0.37 -3.61
N SER A 90 -33.83 -0.81 -3.00
CA SER A 90 -32.96 -1.97 -3.31
C SER A 90 -33.84 -3.12 -3.82
N PRO A 91 -33.47 -3.84 -4.90
CA PRO A 91 -34.13 -5.10 -5.26
C PRO A 91 -33.57 -6.23 -4.40
N CYS A 92 -34.41 -6.87 -3.60
CA CYS A 92 -34.05 -8.03 -2.80
C CYS A 92 -34.47 -9.34 -3.50
N CYS A 93 -33.51 -10.27 -3.65
CA CYS A 93 -33.77 -11.67 -3.98
C CYS A 93 -33.39 -12.52 -2.75
N MET A 94 -34.20 -13.52 -2.42
CA MET A 94 -34.16 -14.16 -1.10
C MET A 94 -33.21 -15.34 -0.97
N ASP A 95 -32.82 -15.63 0.28
CA ASP A 95 -32.21 -16.88 0.71
C ASP A 95 -33.11 -18.09 0.39
N SER A 96 -32.48 -19.23 0.05
CA SER A 96 -33.08 -20.57 0.05
C SER A 96 -32.01 -21.67 0.14
N GLY A 97 -31.29 -21.70 1.25
CA GLY A 97 -31.13 -22.90 2.08
C GLY A 97 -30.50 -24.20 1.51
N CYS A 98 -29.47 -24.64 2.26
CA CYS A 98 -29.15 -26.04 2.63
C CYS A 98 -28.33 -26.98 1.72
N SER A 99 -27.43 -27.70 2.42
CA SER A 99 -26.96 -29.08 2.21
C SER A 99 -25.86 -29.40 1.19
N SER A 100 -24.68 -29.73 1.72
CA SER A 100 -23.80 -30.78 1.18
C SER A 100 -24.48 -32.16 1.30
N PRO A 101 -24.07 -33.18 0.52
CA PRO A 101 -23.03 -34.09 1.03
C PRO A 101 -22.11 -34.75 -0.03
N LEU A 102 -21.15 -35.55 0.47
CA LEU A 102 -20.38 -36.60 -0.21
C LEU A 102 -20.77 -37.97 0.42
N PRO A 103 -20.33 -39.14 -0.08
CA PRO A 103 -20.12 -39.60 -1.46
C PRO A 103 -20.85 -40.95 -1.73
N GLY A 104 -20.88 -41.46 -2.98
CA GLY A 104 -21.31 -42.85 -3.23
C GLY A 104 -21.49 -43.27 -4.71
N GLU A 105 -21.08 -44.50 -5.01
CA GLU A 105 -21.35 -45.32 -6.21
C GLU A 105 -22.31 -46.48 -5.84
N PRO A 106 -22.81 -47.36 -6.75
CA PRO A 106 -22.58 -47.48 -8.22
C PRO A 106 -23.87 -47.59 -9.08
N GLY A 107 -23.76 -47.75 -10.41
CA GLY A 107 -24.88 -48.27 -11.24
C GLY A 107 -24.80 -48.17 -12.77
N GLU A 108 -24.46 -49.27 -13.45
CA GLU A 108 -24.68 -49.56 -14.89
C GLU A 108 -26.14 -50.05 -15.19
N PRO A 109 -26.59 -50.35 -16.45
CA PRO A 109 -25.87 -50.47 -17.74
C PRO A 109 -26.53 -49.77 -18.98
N GLY A 110 -25.88 -49.79 -20.15
CA GLY A 110 -26.52 -49.41 -21.44
C GLY A 110 -25.63 -49.28 -22.70
N GLU A 111 -25.18 -50.40 -23.27
CA GLU A 111 -24.51 -50.51 -24.60
C GLU A 111 -25.53 -50.74 -25.75
N PRO A 112 -25.19 -50.83 -27.08
CA PRO A 112 -23.85 -51.03 -27.68
C PRO A 112 -23.47 -50.19 -28.94
N GLY A 113 -22.20 -50.30 -29.42
CA GLY A 113 -21.85 -49.90 -30.81
C GLY A 113 -20.37 -49.87 -31.27
N GLU A 114 -19.75 -51.03 -31.52
CA GLU A 114 -18.43 -51.21 -32.19
C GLU A 114 -18.60 -51.69 -33.68
N PRO A 115 -17.57 -51.90 -34.57
CA PRO A 115 -16.18 -52.31 -34.27
C PRO A 115 -14.98 -51.74 -35.11
N GLY A 116 -13.73 -51.96 -34.67
CA GLY A 116 -12.55 -51.96 -35.59
C GLY A 116 -11.09 -51.97 -35.06
N GLU A 117 -10.60 -53.10 -34.52
CA GLU A 117 -9.16 -53.41 -34.21
C GLU A 117 -8.46 -54.16 -35.40
N PRO A 118 -7.15 -54.60 -35.41
CA PRO A 118 -6.20 -54.72 -34.29
C PRO A 118 -4.71 -54.30 -34.48
N GLY A 119 -3.93 -54.23 -33.38
CA GLY A 119 -2.45 -54.39 -33.44
C GLY A 119 -1.61 -54.12 -32.18
N ALA A 120 -1.24 -55.16 -31.41
CA ALA A 120 -0.34 -55.11 -30.24
C ALA A 120 1.05 -55.81 -30.51
N PRO A 121 2.07 -55.87 -29.59
CA PRO A 121 1.97 -56.42 -28.22
C PRO A 121 2.80 -55.78 -27.06
N ALA A 122 2.50 -56.31 -25.86
CA ALA A 122 3.06 -56.22 -24.48
C ALA A 122 4.62 -56.15 -24.30
N GLU A 123 5.23 -55.95 -23.11
CA GLU A 123 4.84 -56.13 -21.67
C GLU A 123 5.19 -54.86 -20.81
N SER A 124 5.38 -54.79 -19.46
CA SER A 124 5.52 -55.72 -18.31
C SER A 124 5.24 -55.02 -16.94
N LEU A 125 5.40 -55.70 -15.78
CA LEU A 125 5.07 -55.19 -14.43
C LEU A 125 5.99 -55.71 -13.28
N SER A 126 6.35 -54.84 -12.32
CA SER A 126 6.66 -55.16 -10.90
C SER A 126 6.68 -53.85 -10.06
N GLN A 127 6.16 -53.68 -8.82
CA GLN A 127 6.13 -54.46 -7.56
C GLN A 127 7.51 -54.56 -6.85
N THR A 128 7.71 -54.28 -5.54
CA THR A 128 6.77 -53.92 -4.44
C THR A 128 7.50 -53.19 -3.26
N GLN A 129 6.71 -52.59 -2.35
CA GLN A 129 7.01 -52.32 -0.92
C GLN A 129 8.06 -51.26 -0.55
N GLY A 130 7.91 -50.71 0.66
CA GLY A 130 8.74 -49.62 1.20
C GLY A 130 9.11 -49.81 2.67
N ARG A 131 9.90 -48.89 3.23
CA ARG A 131 10.45 -49.00 4.60
C ARG A 131 10.51 -47.65 5.31
N ARG A 132 9.85 -47.52 6.47
CA ARG A 132 10.15 -46.45 7.44
C ARG A 132 11.53 -46.70 8.05
N GLN A 133 12.45 -45.76 7.94
CA GLN A 133 13.58 -45.63 8.87
C GLN A 133 13.78 -44.16 9.24
N THR A 134 13.56 -43.85 10.50
CA THR A 134 14.00 -42.60 11.14
C THR A 134 15.52 -42.67 11.34
N HIS A 135 16.26 -41.70 10.82
CA HIS A 135 17.60 -41.41 11.30
C HIS A 135 17.73 -39.93 11.57
N ASN A 136 18.40 -39.61 12.68
CA ASN A 136 18.47 -38.27 13.24
C ASN A 136 19.89 -37.71 13.09
N ILE A 137 20.04 -36.38 13.21
CA ILE A 137 21.30 -35.64 13.25
C ILE A 137 22.11 -35.64 11.94
N ARG A 138 21.89 -34.61 11.11
CA ARG A 138 22.93 -33.59 10.84
C ARG A 138 22.29 -32.34 10.25
N GLU A 139 21.99 -31.36 11.09
CA GLU A 139 21.56 -30.03 10.63
C GLU A 139 22.73 -29.34 9.92
N GLN A 140 22.69 -29.32 8.59
CA GLN A 140 23.32 -28.26 7.83
C GLN A 140 22.26 -27.17 7.66
N SER A 141 22.45 -26.04 8.35
CA SER A 141 21.55 -24.89 8.28
C SER A 141 21.69 -24.20 6.92
N SER A 142 21.03 -24.75 5.90
CA SER A 142 20.67 -23.99 4.71
C SER A 142 19.79 -22.82 5.17
N GLU A 143 20.30 -21.60 5.07
CA GLU A 143 19.54 -20.39 5.37
C GLU A 143 18.33 -20.29 4.43
N GLU A 144 17.18 -20.76 4.88
CA GLU A 144 15.89 -20.43 4.28
C GLU A 144 15.73 -18.91 4.38
N HIS A 145 16.08 -18.22 3.29
CA HIS A 145 15.74 -16.82 3.12
C HIS A 145 14.22 -16.74 3.05
N LEU A 146 13.61 -16.49 4.22
CA LEU A 146 12.21 -16.11 4.32
C LEU A 146 12.03 -14.87 3.45
N LEU A 147 11.48 -15.10 2.25
CA LEU A 147 11.21 -14.07 1.26
C LEU A 147 10.26 -13.04 1.90
N PRO A 148 10.39 -11.74 1.57
CA PRO A 148 9.43 -10.75 2.04
C PRO A 148 8.04 -11.15 1.54
N ALA A 149 7.22 -11.70 2.43
CA ALA A 149 6.04 -12.48 2.07
C ALA A 149 5.15 -11.64 1.15
N SER A 150 5.01 -12.06 -0.11
CA SER A 150 4.25 -11.29 -1.09
C SER A 150 2.80 -11.18 -0.62
N PRO A 151 2.24 -9.96 -0.47
CA PRO A 151 0.82 -9.83 -0.23
C PRO A 151 0.08 -10.40 -1.43
N SER A 152 -1.11 -10.98 -1.21
CA SER A 152 -1.89 -11.44 -2.37
C SER A 152 -2.37 -10.22 -3.15
N GLU A 153 -2.33 -10.30 -4.48
CA GLU A 153 -2.79 -9.25 -5.40
C GLU A 153 -4.25 -8.80 -5.11
N ARG A 154 -5.01 -9.66 -4.44
CA ARG A 154 -6.42 -9.51 -4.05
C ARG A 154 -6.63 -8.74 -2.73
N GLU A 155 -5.57 -8.41 -1.99
CA GLU A 155 -5.67 -7.93 -0.60
C GLU A 155 -5.68 -6.39 -0.49
N ILE A 156 -4.92 -5.68 -1.33
CA ILE A 156 -4.65 -4.24 -1.16
C ILE A 156 -4.91 -3.39 -2.43
N ALA A 157 -4.90 -3.98 -3.63
CA ALA A 157 -5.22 -3.25 -4.85
C ALA A 157 -6.75 -3.27 -5.10
N VAL A 158 -7.33 -2.09 -5.39
CA VAL A 158 -8.50 -2.08 -6.28
C VAL A 158 -7.97 -2.50 -7.67
N PRO A 159 -8.59 -3.50 -8.34
CA PRO A 159 -8.09 -4.03 -9.61
C PRO A 159 -8.43 -3.12 -10.79
N GLU A 160 -8.08 -1.84 -10.68
CA GLU A 160 -8.14 -0.89 -11.80
C GLU A 160 -6.95 -1.18 -12.74
N VAL A 161 -7.29 -1.65 -13.94
CA VAL A 161 -6.35 -2.05 -15.01
C VAL A 161 -5.34 -0.97 -15.44
N ASN A 162 -5.51 0.25 -14.94
CA ASN A 162 -4.69 1.43 -15.21
C ASN A 162 -3.75 1.79 -14.03
N CYS A 163 -3.44 0.87 -13.11
CA CYS A 163 -2.49 1.09 -12.02
C CYS A 163 -1.44 -0.02 -11.85
N THR A 164 -0.18 0.37 -11.65
CA THR A 164 0.95 -0.53 -11.37
C THR A 164 1.30 -0.48 -9.87
N LEU A 165 1.39 -1.64 -9.24
CA LEU A 165 1.69 -1.78 -7.81
C LEU A 165 3.20 -2.03 -7.59
N PHE A 166 3.78 -1.34 -6.62
CA PHE A 166 5.16 -1.54 -6.16
C PHE A 166 5.22 -1.85 -4.67
N LEU A 167 6.27 -2.57 -4.26
CA LEU A 167 6.73 -2.67 -2.88
C LEU A 167 8.04 -1.88 -2.75
N LEU A 168 8.04 -0.83 -1.94
CA LEU A 168 9.24 -0.07 -1.55
C LEU A 168 9.58 -0.43 -0.10
N ALA A 169 10.76 -0.98 0.16
CA ALA A 169 11.15 -1.44 1.48
C ALA A 169 12.60 -1.11 1.85
N GLY A 170 12.87 -0.99 3.16
CA GLY A 170 14.14 -0.54 3.72
C GLY A 170 14.70 -1.45 4.82
N TYR A 171 14.70 -2.77 4.60
CA TYR A 171 15.08 -3.75 5.63
C TYR A 171 16.48 -3.54 6.20
N VAL A 172 16.59 -3.52 7.53
CA VAL A 172 17.86 -3.40 8.28
C VAL A 172 18.88 -4.49 7.90
N LYS A 173 18.45 -5.70 7.49
CA LYS A 173 19.35 -6.78 7.02
C LYS A 173 20.23 -6.35 5.84
N TYR A 174 19.68 -5.56 4.91
CA TYR A 174 20.39 -5.13 3.69
C TYR A 174 20.96 -3.71 3.80
N GLY A 175 20.52 -2.94 4.81
CA GLY A 175 21.09 -1.63 5.14
C GLY A 175 20.81 -0.52 4.11
N ARG A 176 19.89 -0.73 3.16
CA ARG A 176 19.54 0.21 2.08
C ARG A 176 18.11 -0.04 1.58
N PRO A 177 17.49 0.93 0.90
CA PRO A 177 16.18 0.74 0.28
C PRO A 177 16.23 -0.07 -1.02
N TYR A 178 15.11 -0.72 -1.33
CA TYR A 178 14.85 -1.51 -2.54
C TYR A 178 13.40 -1.33 -2.99
N ALA A 179 13.16 -1.36 -4.30
CA ALA A 179 11.82 -1.36 -4.88
C ALA A 179 11.59 -2.64 -5.70
N TRP A 180 10.39 -3.21 -5.66
CA TRP A 180 9.95 -4.33 -6.49
C TRP A 180 8.65 -3.99 -7.20
N ILE A 181 8.51 -4.45 -8.43
CA ILE A 181 7.23 -4.47 -9.13
C ILE A 181 6.37 -5.60 -8.52
N ARG A 182 5.06 -5.39 -8.36
CA ARG A 182 4.11 -6.38 -7.84
C ARG A 182 2.85 -6.57 -8.72
N SER A 183 2.58 -5.69 -9.69
CA SER A 183 1.64 -5.93 -10.81
C SER A 183 2.19 -5.30 -12.11
N ASN A 184 1.58 -5.58 -13.26
CA ASN A 184 1.93 -5.04 -14.59
C ASN A 184 3.43 -5.10 -14.97
N HIS A 185 4.11 -6.21 -14.65
CA HIS A 185 5.56 -6.35 -14.87
C HIS A 185 5.94 -6.16 -16.34
N GLU A 186 5.09 -6.61 -17.25
CA GLU A 186 5.22 -6.53 -18.71
C GLU A 186 5.17 -5.10 -19.28
N ARG A 187 4.63 -4.10 -18.55
CA ARG A 187 4.70 -2.69 -18.97
C ARG A 187 6.08 -2.05 -18.77
N LEU A 188 6.88 -2.58 -17.84
CA LEU A 188 8.15 -1.96 -17.39
C LEU A 188 9.37 -2.84 -17.62
N VAL A 189 9.18 -4.14 -17.85
CA VAL A 189 10.23 -5.12 -18.15
C VAL A 189 9.76 -6.01 -19.29
N ASN A 190 10.58 -6.15 -20.33
CA ASN A 190 10.34 -7.10 -21.42
C ASN A 190 10.56 -8.54 -20.93
N ILE A 191 9.59 -9.11 -20.19
CA ILE A 191 9.62 -10.50 -19.71
C ILE A 191 9.28 -11.45 -20.86
N GLY A 192 10.26 -11.62 -21.76
CA GLY A 192 10.21 -12.63 -22.82
C GLY A 192 10.51 -14.03 -22.28
N GLY A 193 9.53 -14.66 -21.62
CA GLY A 193 9.62 -16.06 -21.21
C GLY A 193 9.08 -16.35 -19.81
N THR A 194 8.82 -17.63 -19.55
CA THR A 194 8.06 -18.20 -18.42
C THR A 194 8.76 -18.16 -17.05
N ASP A 195 9.75 -17.27 -16.85
CA ASP A 195 10.64 -17.34 -15.68
C ASP A 195 10.10 -16.55 -14.49
N SER A 196 9.53 -17.27 -13.52
CA SER A 196 8.93 -16.70 -12.32
C SER A 196 9.94 -15.91 -11.46
N MET A 197 11.25 -16.18 -11.55
CA MET A 197 12.25 -15.52 -10.70
C MET A 197 12.47 -14.04 -11.03
N VAL A 198 12.03 -13.59 -12.22
CA VAL A 198 12.13 -12.18 -12.62
C VAL A 198 11.26 -11.27 -11.74
N LYS A 199 10.14 -11.79 -11.20
CA LYS A 199 9.19 -10.99 -10.39
C LYS A 199 9.73 -10.55 -9.02
N ASP A 200 10.73 -11.25 -8.48
CA ASP A 200 11.34 -10.94 -7.18
C ASP A 200 12.71 -10.26 -7.29
N THR A 201 13.15 -9.95 -8.51
CA THR A 201 14.33 -9.11 -8.74
C THR A 201 14.00 -7.64 -8.44
N PRO A 202 14.73 -6.96 -7.52
CA PRO A 202 14.48 -5.55 -7.23
C PRO A 202 14.90 -4.64 -8.41
N MET A 203 14.14 -3.55 -8.58
CA MET A 203 14.35 -2.55 -9.61
C MET A 203 15.68 -1.79 -9.41
N LYS A 204 16.37 -1.52 -10.51
CA LYS A 204 17.60 -0.72 -10.54
C LYS A 204 17.28 0.77 -10.75
N LEU A 205 16.59 1.37 -9.78
CA LEU A 205 16.30 2.81 -9.78
C LEU A 205 17.59 3.62 -9.59
N LYS A 206 17.67 4.79 -10.24
CA LYS A 206 18.77 5.74 -10.11
C LYS A 206 18.83 6.29 -8.69
N SER A 207 17.70 6.70 -8.13
CA SER A 207 17.55 7.16 -6.74
C SER A 207 18.10 6.14 -5.73
N ILE A 208 17.75 4.86 -5.87
CA ILE A 208 18.27 3.77 -5.01
C ILE A 208 19.79 3.57 -5.19
N THR A 209 20.27 3.67 -6.43
CA THR A 209 21.71 3.56 -6.75
C THR A 209 22.52 4.70 -6.14
N ASP A 210 21.99 5.93 -6.22
CA ASP A 210 22.57 7.17 -5.69
C ASP A 210 22.44 7.32 -4.15
N TRP A 211 21.63 6.50 -3.47
CA TRP A 211 21.26 6.69 -2.06
C TRP A 211 22.42 6.72 -1.05
N LEU A 212 23.56 6.11 -1.38
CA LEU A 212 24.77 6.17 -0.55
C LEU A 212 25.64 7.41 -0.85
N SER A 213 25.61 7.94 -2.07
CA SER A 213 26.46 9.05 -2.53
C SER A 213 25.79 10.42 -2.42
N ARG A 214 24.48 10.50 -2.72
CA ARG A 214 23.65 11.71 -2.68
C ARG A 214 22.67 11.65 -1.50
N GLY A 215 22.08 12.80 -1.14
CA GLY A 215 21.17 12.94 0.01
C GLY A 215 19.75 12.40 -0.21
N ILE A 216 19.61 11.29 -0.94
CA ILE A 216 18.34 10.78 -1.48
C ILE A 216 17.36 10.39 -0.35
N ARG A 217 16.09 10.75 -0.52
CA ARG A 217 14.97 10.53 0.41
C ARG A 217 13.88 9.67 -0.25
N VAL A 218 12.82 9.35 0.48
CA VAL A 218 11.73 8.50 -0.05
C VAL A 218 11.06 9.10 -1.28
N TRP A 219 10.88 10.43 -1.31
CA TRP A 219 10.18 11.12 -2.38
C TRP A 219 10.94 11.06 -3.72
N ASP A 220 12.27 11.03 -3.71
CA ASP A 220 13.08 10.91 -4.94
C ASP A 220 12.89 9.54 -5.63
N MET A 221 12.54 8.51 -4.85
CA MET A 221 12.21 7.16 -5.36
C MET A 221 10.77 7.11 -5.88
N VAL A 222 9.86 7.82 -5.22
CA VAL A 222 8.45 7.92 -5.63
C VAL A 222 8.30 8.75 -6.91
N SER A 223 9.01 9.87 -7.04
CA SER A 223 8.97 10.68 -8.27
C SER A 223 9.57 9.92 -9.46
N GLU A 224 10.66 9.16 -9.26
CA GLU A 224 11.21 8.28 -10.28
C GLU A 224 10.19 7.21 -10.71
N LEU A 225 9.54 6.51 -9.77
CA LEU A 225 8.51 5.52 -10.06
C LEU A 225 7.28 6.12 -10.78
N VAL A 226 6.79 7.29 -10.35
CA VAL A 226 5.67 7.99 -11.00
C VAL A 226 6.02 8.38 -12.44
N CYS A 227 7.18 9.00 -12.65
CA CYS A 227 7.61 9.42 -13.99
C CYS A 227 7.89 8.23 -14.94
N LEU A 228 8.22 7.05 -14.41
CA LEU A 228 8.39 5.81 -15.18
C LEU A 228 7.05 5.14 -15.57
N CYS A 229 5.99 5.27 -14.76
CA CYS A 229 4.75 4.52 -14.94
C CYS A 229 3.66 5.28 -15.69
N THR A 230 3.52 6.56 -15.38
CA THR A 230 2.46 7.44 -15.88
C THR A 230 2.84 7.96 -17.26
N ILE A 231 1.95 7.75 -18.24
CA ILE A 231 2.14 8.22 -19.62
C ILE A 231 1.05 9.27 -19.94
N PRO A 232 1.43 10.48 -20.38
CA PRO A 232 2.78 11.06 -20.36
C PRO A 232 3.28 11.31 -18.92
N SER A 233 4.60 11.33 -18.72
CA SER A 233 5.19 11.60 -17.39
C SER A 233 4.73 12.97 -16.85
N PRO A 234 4.23 13.07 -15.61
CA PRO A 234 3.57 14.27 -15.12
C PRO A 234 4.56 15.41 -14.83
N SER A 235 4.12 16.65 -15.10
CA SER A 235 4.87 17.86 -14.77
C SER A 235 5.04 18.12 -13.26
N ASN A 236 4.25 17.43 -12.43
CA ASN A 236 4.42 17.35 -10.99
C ASN A 236 4.01 15.95 -10.49
N PRO A 237 4.94 15.08 -10.09
CA PRO A 237 4.61 13.75 -9.57
C PRO A 237 3.86 13.78 -8.22
N PHE A 238 3.91 14.91 -7.49
CA PHE A 238 3.22 15.14 -6.23
C PHE A 238 1.97 16.03 -6.35
N ALA A 239 1.41 16.18 -7.56
CA ALA A 239 0.15 16.90 -7.76
C ALA A 239 -0.97 16.28 -6.91
N LEU A 240 -1.85 17.13 -6.38
CA LEU A 240 -2.88 16.71 -5.43
C LEU A 240 -4.24 16.54 -6.10
N ASP A 241 -4.97 15.47 -5.77
CA ASP A 241 -6.38 15.37 -6.15
C ASP A 241 -7.22 16.27 -5.23
N THR A 242 -7.26 17.55 -5.63
CA THR A 242 -8.04 18.59 -4.94
C THR A 242 -9.53 18.23 -4.89
N ARG A 243 -10.07 17.44 -5.84
CA ARG A 243 -11.48 17.02 -5.82
C ARG A 243 -11.73 16.04 -4.68
N TYR A 244 -10.86 15.03 -4.55
CA TYR A 244 -10.90 14.09 -3.42
C TYR A 244 -10.73 14.82 -2.06
N ILE A 245 -9.73 15.71 -1.94
CA ILE A 245 -9.51 16.46 -0.69
C ILE A 245 -10.72 17.35 -0.35
N GLN A 246 -11.41 17.91 -1.36
CA GLN A 246 -12.64 18.68 -1.17
C GLN A 246 -13.89 17.84 -0.88
N SER A 247 -13.95 16.56 -1.30
CA SER A 247 -15.06 15.67 -0.96
C SER A 247 -14.98 15.10 0.45
N LEU A 248 -13.78 15.06 1.06
CA LEU A 248 -13.60 14.58 2.43
C LEU A 248 -14.45 15.36 3.46
N PRO A 249 -14.97 14.68 4.51
CA PRO A 249 -15.56 15.32 5.69
C PRO A 249 -14.64 16.37 6.32
N LEU A 250 -15.21 17.38 6.98
CA LEU A 250 -14.46 18.55 7.45
C LEU A 250 -13.27 18.21 8.38
N HIS A 251 -13.44 17.26 9.30
CA HIS A 251 -12.37 16.82 10.21
C HIS A 251 -11.26 16.05 9.48
N GLU A 252 -11.61 15.15 8.55
CA GLU A 252 -10.66 14.43 7.69
C GLU A 252 -9.92 15.38 6.75
N ARG A 253 -10.63 16.32 6.12
CA ARG A 253 -10.03 17.36 5.27
C ARG A 253 -9.00 18.20 6.02
N PHE A 254 -9.30 18.62 7.25
CA PHE A 254 -8.34 19.36 8.08
C PHE A 254 -7.08 18.53 8.38
N LEU A 255 -7.24 17.25 8.75
CA LEU A 255 -6.11 16.35 9.05
C LEU A 255 -5.27 16.05 7.80
N VAL A 256 -5.91 15.64 6.70
CA VAL A 256 -5.25 15.31 5.42
C VAL A 256 -4.51 16.52 4.84
N THR A 257 -5.14 17.70 4.83
CA THR A 257 -4.46 18.92 4.35
C THR A 257 -3.27 19.31 5.22
N GLY A 258 -3.34 19.11 6.54
CA GLY A 258 -2.21 19.36 7.45
C GLY A 258 -1.05 18.37 7.26
N ALA A 259 -1.36 17.08 7.09
CA ALA A 259 -0.37 16.04 6.85
C ALA A 259 0.33 16.20 5.49
N LEU A 260 -0.44 16.49 4.43
CA LEU A 260 0.09 16.82 3.10
C LEU A 260 0.95 18.09 3.13
N LEU A 261 0.54 19.14 3.86
CA LEU A 261 1.37 20.36 4.00
C LEU A 261 2.72 20.04 4.62
N ASN A 262 2.74 19.29 5.73
CA ASN A 262 4.00 18.93 6.38
C ASN A 262 4.93 18.14 5.44
N PHE A 263 4.39 17.22 4.63
CA PHE A 263 5.17 16.49 3.63
C PHE A 263 5.70 17.38 2.50
N LEU A 264 4.85 18.23 1.91
CA LEU A 264 5.28 19.11 0.80
C LEU A 264 6.22 20.22 1.30
N GLU A 265 6.06 20.72 2.52
CA GLU A 265 7.00 21.67 3.13
C GLU A 265 8.34 20.99 3.47
N MET A 266 8.33 19.72 3.92
CA MET A 266 9.57 18.91 4.01
C MET A 266 10.25 18.74 2.64
N TYR A 267 9.49 18.50 1.56
CA TYR A 267 10.04 18.45 0.20
C TYR A 267 10.65 19.80 -0.22
N VAL A 268 9.97 20.93 0.03
CA VAL A 268 10.49 22.26 -0.33
C VAL A 268 11.75 22.65 0.48
N VAL A 269 11.91 22.12 1.70
CA VAL A 269 13.11 22.37 2.53
C VAL A 269 14.29 21.44 2.16
N TYR A 270 14.04 20.16 1.86
CA TYR A 270 15.09 19.14 1.73
C TYR A 270 15.23 18.51 0.32
N GLY A 271 14.30 18.78 -0.59
CA GLY A 271 14.30 18.26 -1.95
C GLY A 271 15.35 18.92 -2.86
N ASN A 272 15.70 18.23 -3.95
CA ASN A 272 16.61 18.78 -4.93
C ASN A 272 15.94 19.89 -5.76
N LYS A 273 16.58 21.07 -5.80
CA LYS A 273 16.08 22.27 -6.50
C LYS A 273 16.33 22.24 -8.00
N ASP A 274 17.25 21.39 -8.45
CA ASP A 274 17.59 21.20 -9.86
C ASP A 274 16.60 20.26 -10.58
N GLU A 275 15.60 19.70 -9.87
CA GLU A 275 14.57 18.84 -10.47
C GLU A 275 13.49 19.68 -11.16
N MET A 276 13.17 19.33 -12.41
CA MET A 276 12.24 20.06 -13.28
C MET A 276 10.83 20.30 -12.69
N TYR A 277 10.42 19.50 -11.71
CA TYR A 277 9.12 19.58 -11.03
C TYR A 277 9.18 20.31 -9.67
N TYR A 278 10.35 20.73 -9.18
CA TYR A 278 10.51 21.36 -7.86
C TYR A 278 9.61 22.60 -7.72
N ASP A 279 9.65 23.52 -8.68
CA ASP A 279 8.81 24.73 -8.67
C ASP A 279 7.31 24.39 -8.73
N LYS A 280 6.93 23.26 -9.33
CA LYS A 280 5.54 22.81 -9.37
C LYS A 280 5.06 22.21 -8.04
N VAL A 281 5.97 21.65 -7.24
CA VAL A 281 5.67 21.31 -5.85
C VAL A 281 5.55 22.58 -4.98
N VAL A 282 6.40 23.59 -5.21
CA VAL A 282 6.29 24.90 -4.53
C VAL A 282 4.97 25.61 -4.86
N GLU A 283 4.49 25.52 -6.11
CA GLU A 283 3.20 26.05 -6.55
C GLU A 283 2.02 25.40 -5.80
N GLU A 284 2.05 24.08 -5.54
CA GLU A 284 0.99 23.32 -4.82
C GLU A 284 0.86 23.66 -3.32
N VAL A 285 1.94 24.04 -2.64
CA VAL A 285 1.88 24.37 -1.20
C VAL A 285 0.93 25.55 -0.92
N LYS A 286 0.83 26.52 -1.86
CA LYS A 286 0.03 27.74 -1.68
C LYS A 286 -1.51 27.55 -1.75
N PRO A 287 -2.11 26.80 -2.70
CA PRO A 287 -3.52 26.42 -2.62
C PRO A 287 -3.79 25.51 -1.43
N LEU A 288 -2.95 24.50 -1.16
CA LEU A 288 -3.17 23.58 -0.04
C LEU A 288 -3.19 24.30 1.32
N ARG A 289 -2.27 25.26 1.55
CA ARG A 289 -2.22 26.04 2.80
C ARG A 289 -3.47 26.89 3.01
N ARG A 290 -4.07 27.41 1.95
CA ARG A 290 -5.37 28.12 2.03
C ARG A 290 -6.51 27.18 2.40
N LEU A 291 -6.54 25.98 1.80
CA LEU A 291 -7.57 24.97 2.10
C LEU A 291 -7.49 24.47 3.54
N HIS A 292 -6.28 24.27 4.08
CA HIS A 292 -6.08 23.89 5.48
C HIS A 292 -6.55 24.96 6.46
N VAL A 293 -6.17 26.23 6.23
CA VAL A 293 -6.61 27.36 7.08
C VAL A 293 -8.14 27.55 7.00
N GLN A 294 -8.74 27.36 5.83
CA GLN A 294 -10.20 27.37 5.70
C GLN A 294 -10.85 26.26 6.53
N ALA A 295 -10.38 25.01 6.42
CA ALA A 295 -10.91 23.88 7.19
C ALA A 295 -10.77 24.09 8.72
N LEU A 296 -9.66 24.69 9.17
CA LEU A 296 -9.45 25.07 10.57
C LEU A 296 -10.49 26.10 11.07
N LEU A 297 -10.74 27.15 10.29
CA LEU A 297 -11.72 28.19 10.62
C LEU A 297 -13.15 27.64 10.61
N GLU A 298 -13.46 26.72 9.69
CA GLU A 298 -14.75 26.03 9.65
C GLU A 298 -14.93 25.11 10.87
N LEU A 299 -13.91 24.36 11.29
CA LEU A 299 -13.95 23.54 12.52
C LEU A 299 -14.13 24.38 13.79
N GLN A 300 -13.48 25.54 13.89
CA GLN A 300 -13.62 26.45 15.03
C GLN A 300 -15.08 26.91 15.18
N ARG A 301 -15.72 27.36 14.10
CA ARG A 301 -17.14 27.77 14.08
C ARG A 301 -18.08 26.63 14.50
N HIS A 302 -17.88 25.41 13.98
CA HIS A 302 -18.70 24.25 14.37
C HIS A 302 -18.53 23.90 15.86
N ARG A 303 -17.34 24.10 16.43
CA ARG A 303 -17.10 23.89 17.87
C ARG A 303 -17.74 24.98 18.74
N GLU A 304 -17.89 26.19 18.21
CA GLU A 304 -18.55 27.31 18.89
C GLU A 304 -20.07 27.15 18.87
N THR A 305 -20.69 26.79 17.74
CA THR A 305 -22.15 26.58 17.66
C THR A 305 -22.62 25.44 18.56
N LEU A 306 -21.88 24.33 18.64
CA LEU A 306 -22.19 23.21 19.53
C LEU A 306 -22.16 23.60 21.01
N LYS A 307 -21.22 24.46 21.44
CA LYS A 307 -21.18 24.98 22.82
C LYS A 307 -22.41 25.82 23.16
N SER A 308 -22.77 26.74 22.25
CA SER A 308 -23.94 27.61 22.44
C SER A 308 -25.26 26.84 22.46
N GLN A 309 -25.31 25.64 21.87
CA GLN A 309 -26.46 24.73 22.01
C GLN A 309 -26.47 23.99 23.35
N SER A 310 -25.31 23.61 23.91
CA SER A 310 -25.26 22.93 25.22
C SER A 310 -25.63 23.82 26.41
N ASP A 311 -25.28 25.11 26.38
CA ASP A 311 -25.69 26.09 27.43
C ASP A 311 -27.16 26.53 27.32
N GLY A 312 -27.87 26.13 26.25
CA GLY A 312 -29.23 26.58 25.93
C GLY A 312 -30.37 25.83 26.62
N SER A 313 -30.10 24.93 27.57
CA SER A 313 -31.16 24.15 28.24
C SER A 313 -32.02 25.04 29.15
N PRO A 314 -33.37 25.06 28.98
CA PRO A 314 -34.23 25.83 29.87
C PRO A 314 -34.22 25.27 31.30
N PRO A 315 -34.34 26.12 32.33
CA PRO A 315 -34.43 25.65 33.71
C PRO A 315 -35.67 24.76 33.90
N PRO A 316 -35.61 23.73 34.76
CA PRO A 316 -36.76 22.88 35.04
C PRO A 316 -37.92 23.71 35.60
N PRO A 317 -39.18 23.41 35.23
CA PRO A 317 -40.33 24.17 35.72
C PRO A 317 -40.42 24.04 37.25
N ASN A 318 -40.50 25.19 37.94
CA ASN A 318 -40.59 25.24 39.40
C ASN A 318 -41.76 24.38 39.89
N GLY A 319 -41.47 23.42 40.77
CA GLY A 319 -42.47 22.56 41.38
C GLY A 319 -43.48 23.37 42.19
N THR A 320 -44.77 23.17 41.91
CA THR A 320 -45.87 23.86 42.58
C THR A 320 -45.81 23.63 44.09
N GLN A 321 -45.82 24.71 44.88
CA GLN A 321 -46.02 24.62 46.33
C GLN A 321 -47.40 24.03 46.63
N LYS A 322 -47.48 23.23 47.71
CA LYS A 322 -48.71 22.64 48.25
C LYS A 322 -48.58 22.45 49.76
#